data_AF-K9Z0A8-F1
#
_entry.id   AF-K9Z0A8-F1
#
_cell.length_a   1.000
_cell.length_b   1.000
_cell.length_c   1.000
_cell.angle_alpha   90.00
_cell.angle_beta   90.00
_cell.angle_gamma   90.00
#
_symmetry.space_group_name_H-M   'P 1'
#
loop_
_entity.id
_entity.type
_entity.pdbx_description
1 polymer ?
#
loop_
_entity_poly.entity_id
_entity_poly.type
_entity_poly.pdbx_seq_one_letter_code
_entity_poly.pdbx_strand_id
1 'polypeptide(L)'
;MKLDSFSVTATLTLATMGVISFPQAAASQLTPQGWGAVGVEDSDVSYSLGVRWFDFGVELGGREDGATGVDVLKFVSFPLLSPYVGVGLYSDAEDDVAISGGLQVRPPGNVFVGVGYHSVRGVNGQLGIKF
;
A
#
# COMPACT_ATOMS: atom_id res chain seq x y z
N MET A 1 4.60 -12.22 34.59
CA MET A 1 4.91 -13.29 33.63
C MET A 1 6.09 -12.82 32.79
N LYS A 2 7.31 -13.29 33.08
CA LYS A 2 8.52 -12.94 32.30
C LYS A 2 8.52 -13.87 31.08
N LEU A 3 8.34 -13.31 29.88
CA LEU A 3 8.57 -14.05 28.65
C LEU A 3 10.08 -14.17 28.48
N ASP A 4 10.58 -15.40 28.41
CA ASP A 4 12.00 -15.68 28.21
C ASP A 4 12.44 -15.13 26.85
N SER A 5 13.46 -14.28 26.86
CA SER A 5 14.02 -13.58 25.69
C SER A 5 14.46 -14.55 24.58
N PHE A 6 14.78 -15.78 24.93
CA PHE A 6 15.11 -16.86 24.00
C PHE A 6 13.90 -17.32 23.17
N SER A 7 12.74 -17.48 23.80
CA SER A 7 11.50 -17.86 23.10
C SER A 7 11.03 -16.75 22.15
N VAL A 8 11.15 -15.49 22.57
CA VAL A 8 10.79 -14.33 21.72
C VAL A 8 11.67 -14.26 20.48
N THR A 9 12.99 -14.44 20.65
CA THR A 9 13.95 -14.41 19.54
C THR A 9 13.75 -15.58 18.58
N ALA A 10 13.49 -16.78 19.11
CA ALA A 10 13.21 -17.98 18.30
C ALA A 10 11.91 -17.81 17.49
N THR A 11 10.83 -17.32 18.10
CA THR A 11 9.56 -17.07 17.38
C THR A 11 9.72 -16.03 16.29
N LEU A 12 10.46 -14.94 16.53
CA LEU A 12 10.71 -13.91 15.52
C LEU A 12 11.54 -14.44 14.33
N THR A 13 12.50 -15.32 14.61
CA THR A 13 13.37 -15.97 13.61
C THR A 13 12.60 -16.97 12.76
N LEU A 14 11.74 -17.79 13.38
CA LEU A 14 10.84 -18.71 12.67
C LEU A 14 9.79 -17.98 11.83
N ALA A 15 9.23 -16.87 12.33
CA ALA A 15 8.32 -16.02 11.58
C ALA A 15 9.00 -15.40 10.36
N THR A 16 10.22 -14.87 10.52
CA THR A 16 10.98 -14.28 9.41
C THR A 16 11.40 -15.32 8.38
N MET A 17 11.86 -16.51 8.78
CA MET A 17 12.16 -17.60 7.84
C MET A 17 10.93 -18.11 7.09
N GLY A 18 9.76 -18.14 7.75
CA GLY A 18 8.49 -18.50 7.12
C GLY A 18 8.09 -17.56 5.99
N VAL A 19 8.34 -16.25 6.13
CA VAL A 19 8.03 -15.25 5.08
C VAL A 19 8.96 -15.41 3.86
N ILE A 20 10.22 -15.81 4.05
CA ILE A 20 11.21 -15.95 2.97
C ILE A 20 11.01 -17.26 2.17
N SER A 21 10.37 -18.27 2.77
CA SER A 21 10.28 -19.63 2.21
C SER A 21 9.14 -19.84 1.21
N PHE A 22 8.34 -18.82 0.88
CA PHE A 22 7.29 -18.95 -0.12
C PHE A 22 7.84 -18.64 -1.53
N PRO A 23 7.89 -19.64 -2.44
CA PRO A 23 8.50 -19.49 -3.77
C PRO A 23 7.74 -18.58 -4.76
N GLN A 24 6.69 -17.88 -4.32
CA GLN A 24 5.76 -17.17 -5.21
C GLN A 24 6.16 -15.70 -5.51
N ALA A 25 7.22 -15.17 -4.88
CA ALA A 25 7.59 -13.75 -4.98
C ALA A 25 7.95 -13.30 -6.42
N ALA A 26 8.49 -14.20 -7.25
CA ALA A 26 9.02 -13.83 -8.57
C ALA A 26 7.95 -13.43 -9.60
N ALA A 27 6.73 -13.96 -9.52
CA ALA A 27 5.67 -13.66 -10.50
C ALA A 27 4.84 -12.42 -10.13
N SER A 28 4.72 -12.10 -8.83
CA SER A 28 3.82 -11.03 -8.37
C SER A 28 4.25 -9.61 -8.77
N GLN A 29 5.52 -9.44 -9.16
CA GLN A 29 6.11 -8.17 -9.61
C GLN A 29 5.79 -7.89 -11.08
N LEU A 30 5.58 -8.94 -11.88
CA LEU A 30 5.36 -8.86 -13.33
C LEU A 30 3.88 -8.68 -13.69
N THR A 31 2.98 -9.13 -12.81
CA THR A 31 1.53 -9.03 -12.99
C THR A 31 1.05 -7.58 -12.81
N PRO A 32 0.46 -6.97 -13.84
CA PRO A 32 -0.26 -5.70 -13.70
C PRO A 32 -1.36 -5.83 -12.66
N GLN A 33 -1.57 -4.76 -11.89
CA GLN A 33 -2.55 -4.70 -10.83
C GLN A 33 -3.26 -3.36 -10.87
N GLY A 34 -4.53 -3.35 -10.50
CA GLY A 34 -5.32 -2.13 -10.33
C GLY A 34 -6.01 -2.11 -8.98
N TRP A 35 -6.25 -0.93 -8.42
CA TRP A 35 -7.04 -0.77 -7.20
C TRP A 35 -7.83 0.54 -7.21
N GLY A 36 -8.85 0.56 -6.37
CA GLY A 36 -9.48 1.79 -5.91
C GLY A 36 -9.26 1.96 -4.42
N ALA A 37 -9.21 3.20 -3.95
CA ALA A 37 -9.16 3.52 -2.54
C ALA A 37 -10.21 4.56 -2.16
N VAL A 38 -10.68 4.46 -0.93
CA VAL A 38 -11.51 5.46 -0.27
C VAL A 38 -10.90 5.80 1.09
N GLY A 39 -10.92 7.07 1.47
CA GLY A 39 -10.33 7.54 2.71
C GLY A 39 -11.04 8.75 3.27
N VAL A 40 -10.51 9.25 4.37
CA VAL A 40 -10.99 10.47 5.04
C VAL A 40 -9.79 11.25 5.56
N GLU A 41 -9.80 12.57 5.33
CA GLU A 41 -8.92 13.53 5.98
C GLU A 41 -9.75 14.73 6.41
N ASP A 42 -9.61 15.17 7.67
CA ASP A 42 -10.33 16.33 8.21
C ASP A 42 -11.86 16.32 8.03
N SER A 43 -12.46 15.12 7.99
CA SER A 43 -13.89 14.86 7.75
C SER A 43 -14.33 14.92 6.28
N ASP A 44 -13.42 15.21 5.35
CA ASP A 44 -13.68 15.16 3.92
C ASP A 44 -13.38 13.78 3.35
N VAL A 45 -14.27 13.29 2.49
CA VAL A 45 -14.07 12.00 1.80
C VAL A 45 -13.01 12.16 0.71
N SER A 46 -12.11 11.19 0.62
CA SER A 46 -11.13 11.08 -0.45
C SER A 46 -11.31 9.79 -1.25
N TYR A 47 -10.90 9.82 -2.50
CA TYR A 47 -10.98 8.69 -3.41
C TYR A 47 -9.74 8.63 -4.31
N SER A 48 -9.42 7.44 -4.79
CA SER A 48 -8.36 7.28 -5.77
C SER A 48 -8.48 6.00 -6.59
N LEU A 49 -7.82 6.00 -7.74
CA LEU A 49 -7.65 4.85 -8.61
C LEU A 49 -6.18 4.71 -8.96
N GLY A 50 -5.62 3.52 -8.77
CA GLY A 50 -4.22 3.27 -9.01
C GLY A 50 -3.95 2.01 -9.82
N VAL A 51 -2.80 2.02 -10.48
CA VAL A 51 -2.27 0.87 -11.22
C VAL A 51 -0.83 0.64 -10.85
N ARG A 52 -0.39 -0.62 -10.89
CA ARG A 52 0.95 -1.04 -10.52
C ARG A 52 1.53 -2.03 -11.50
N TRP A 53 2.80 -1.84 -11.83
CA TRP A 53 3.62 -2.77 -12.60
C TRP A 53 5.10 -2.66 -12.19
N PHE A 54 5.83 -3.79 -12.12
CA PHE A 54 7.26 -3.82 -11.72
C PHE A 54 7.58 -3.11 -10.40
N ASP A 55 6.71 -3.27 -9.40
CA ASP A 55 6.82 -2.60 -8.09
C ASP A 55 6.84 -1.06 -8.17
N PHE A 56 6.36 -0.49 -9.26
CA PHE A 56 6.03 0.92 -9.40
C PHE A 56 4.53 1.06 -9.60
N GLY A 57 3.94 2.08 -9.01
CA GLY A 57 2.54 2.42 -9.21
C GLY A 57 2.35 3.87 -9.54
N VAL A 58 1.23 4.14 -10.18
CA VAL A 58 0.70 5.49 -10.38
C VAL A 58 -0.72 5.50 -9.83
N GLU A 59 -1.07 6.53 -9.07
CA GLU A 59 -2.39 6.69 -8.51
C GLU A 59 -2.93 8.08 -8.78
N LEU A 60 -4.18 8.16 -9.22
CA LEU A 60 -4.93 9.40 -9.39
C LEU A 60 -5.84 9.56 -8.19
N GLY A 61 -5.71 10.67 -7.47
CA GLY A 61 -6.46 10.94 -6.25
C GLY A 61 -7.29 12.20 -6.35
N GLY A 62 -8.38 12.21 -5.58
CA GLY A 62 -9.22 13.38 -5.37
C GLY A 62 -9.76 13.43 -3.94
N ARG A 63 -10.09 14.63 -3.48
CA ARG A 63 -10.80 14.90 -2.23
C ARG A 63 -12.06 15.72 -2.52
N GLU A 64 -13.05 15.62 -1.63
CA GLU A 64 -14.35 16.29 -1.77
C GLU A 64 -14.26 17.81 -1.86
N ASP A 65 -13.24 18.42 -1.25
CA ASP A 65 -12.98 19.86 -1.27
C ASP A 65 -12.39 20.38 -2.59
N GLY A 66 -12.07 19.48 -3.53
CA GLY A 66 -11.57 19.83 -4.86
C GLY A 66 -10.09 19.53 -5.09
N ALA A 67 -9.31 19.14 -4.07
CA ALA A 67 -7.91 18.77 -4.27
C ALA A 67 -7.79 17.54 -5.18
N THR A 68 -6.98 17.62 -6.24
CA THR A 68 -6.75 16.50 -7.16
C THR A 68 -5.28 16.37 -7.51
N GLY A 69 -4.83 15.15 -7.77
CA GLY A 69 -3.41 14.93 -7.98
C GLY A 69 -3.03 13.55 -8.48
N VAL A 70 -1.72 13.39 -8.66
CA VAL A 70 -1.10 12.16 -9.13
C VAL A 70 0.04 11.77 -8.22
N ASP A 71 0.09 10.51 -7.85
CA ASP A 71 1.15 9.89 -7.05
C ASP A 71 2.01 8.96 -7.90
N VAL A 72 3.30 8.90 -7.58
CA VAL A 72 4.20 7.82 -7.99
C VAL A 72 4.57 7.01 -6.74
N LEU A 73 4.36 5.70 -6.82
CA LEU A 73 4.46 4.77 -5.70
C LEU A 73 5.60 3.77 -5.95
N LYS A 74 6.38 3.48 -4.92
CA LYS A 74 7.36 2.39 -4.91
C LYS A 74 6.94 1.32 -3.91
N PHE A 75 6.83 0.09 -4.41
CA PHE A 75 6.48 -1.07 -3.61
C PHE A 75 7.71 -1.93 -3.31
N VAL A 76 7.62 -2.68 -2.22
CA VAL A 76 8.48 -3.83 -1.96
C VAL A 76 7.58 -5.07 -1.97
N SER A 77 7.84 -6.03 -2.85
CA SER A 77 7.03 -7.25 -2.95
C SER A 77 7.55 -8.36 -2.04
N PHE A 78 6.74 -8.75 -1.05
CA PHE A 78 6.85 -10.03 -0.35
C PHE A 78 5.70 -10.96 -0.75
N PRO A 79 5.79 -12.28 -0.47
CA PRO A 79 4.79 -13.25 -0.91
C PRO A 79 3.34 -12.96 -0.50
N LEU A 80 3.13 -12.34 0.67
CA LEU A 80 1.80 -11.98 1.20
C LEU A 80 1.61 -10.48 1.40
N LEU A 81 2.69 -9.72 1.53
CA LEU A 81 2.67 -8.33 1.96
C LEU A 81 3.39 -7.48 0.93
N SER A 82 2.91 -6.26 0.72
CA SER A 82 3.61 -5.30 -0.11
C SER A 82 3.51 -3.91 0.50
N PRO A 83 4.46 -3.55 1.37
CA PRO A 83 4.57 -2.17 1.82
C PRO A 83 4.98 -1.26 0.67
N TYR A 84 4.57 -0.01 0.74
CA TYR A 84 4.91 1.01 -0.24
C TYR A 84 5.10 2.38 0.39
N VAL A 85 5.79 3.22 -0.37
CA VAL A 85 5.90 4.67 -0.14
C VAL A 85 5.61 5.38 -1.46
N GLY A 86 5.14 6.61 -1.39
CA GLY A 86 4.85 7.42 -2.56
C GLY A 86 5.06 8.89 -2.34
N VAL A 87 5.17 9.58 -3.47
CA VAL A 87 5.22 11.04 -3.56
C VAL A 87 4.26 11.47 -4.66
N GLY A 88 3.51 12.52 -4.40
CA GLY A 88 2.50 13.01 -5.33
C GLY A 88 2.54 14.52 -5.50
N LEU A 89 1.89 14.98 -6.58
CA LEU A 89 1.66 16.39 -6.85
C LEU A 89 0.15 16.64 -6.89
N TYR A 90 -0.32 17.58 -6.09
CA TYR A 90 -1.74 17.91 -5.94
C TYR A 90 -1.96 19.40 -6.24
N SER A 91 -3.04 19.69 -6.96
CA SER A 91 -3.58 21.04 -7.07
C SER A 91 -4.58 21.29 -5.96
N ASP A 92 -4.74 22.57 -5.60
CA ASP A 92 -5.77 23.03 -4.67
C ASP A 92 -5.69 22.39 -3.27
N ALA A 93 -4.51 21.88 -2.92
CA ALA A 93 -4.17 21.39 -1.58
C ALA A 93 -3.34 22.44 -0.84
N GLU A 94 -3.29 22.35 0.49
CA GLU A 94 -2.45 23.23 1.32
C GLU A 94 -0.95 23.04 1.01
N ASP A 95 -0.56 21.80 0.70
CA ASP A 95 0.76 21.43 0.23
C ASP A 95 0.66 20.82 -1.17
N ASP A 96 1.39 21.40 -2.14
CA ASP A 96 1.45 20.90 -3.52
C ASP A 96 2.11 19.50 -3.62
N VAL A 97 2.93 19.15 -2.64
CA VAL A 97 3.66 17.87 -2.59
C VAL A 97 3.03 16.96 -1.53
N ALA A 98 2.52 15.82 -1.96
CA ALA A 98 1.99 14.80 -1.09
C ALA A 98 3.03 13.72 -0.79
N ILE A 99 2.99 13.19 0.45
CA ILE A 99 3.70 11.97 0.83
C ILE A 99 2.69 10.89 1.20
N SER A 100 2.99 9.66 0.82
CA SER A 100 2.12 8.53 1.11
C SER A 100 2.89 7.28 1.49
N GLY A 101 2.21 6.40 2.21
CA GLY A 101 2.74 5.11 2.60
C GLY A 101 1.64 4.17 3.04
N GLY A 102 1.88 2.88 2.88
CA GLY A 102 0.87 1.90 3.25
C GLY A 102 1.32 0.47 3.07
N LEU A 103 0.37 -0.44 3.22
CA LEU A 103 0.57 -1.87 3.16
C LEU A 103 -0.57 -2.53 2.39
N GLN A 104 -0.22 -3.28 1.36
CA GLN A 104 -1.15 -4.17 0.68
C GLN A 104 -0.96 -5.61 1.18
N VAL A 105 -2.05 -6.26 1.58
CA VAL A 105 -2.12 -7.69 1.88
C VAL A 105 -2.62 -8.42 0.63
N ARG A 106 -1.75 -9.25 0.07
CA ARG A 106 -1.89 -9.87 -1.25
C ARG A 106 -1.91 -11.40 -1.11
N PRO A 107 -3.04 -12.00 -0.66
CA PRO A 107 -3.17 -13.45 -0.59
C PRO A 107 -3.13 -14.07 -2.01
N PRO A 108 -2.96 -15.40 -2.13
CA PRO A 108 -3.17 -16.10 -3.40
C PRO A 108 -4.55 -15.79 -4.03
N GLY A 109 -4.63 -15.85 -5.36
CA GLY A 109 -5.84 -15.49 -6.12
C GLY A 109 -5.77 -14.08 -6.72
N ASN A 110 -6.92 -13.52 -7.10
CA ASN A 110 -6.97 -12.30 -7.92
C ASN A 110 -7.36 -11.03 -7.16
N VAL A 111 -7.62 -11.11 -5.86
CA VAL A 111 -8.01 -9.94 -5.03
C VAL A 111 -6.92 -9.62 -4.01
N PHE A 112 -6.78 -8.34 -3.67
CA PHE A 112 -6.00 -7.87 -2.54
C PHE A 112 -6.71 -6.71 -1.84
N VAL A 113 -6.31 -6.46 -0.60
CA VAL A 113 -6.76 -5.31 0.20
C VAL A 113 -5.55 -4.54 0.70
N GLY A 114 -5.75 -3.28 1.05
CA GLY A 114 -4.68 -2.46 1.60
C GLY A 114 -5.19 -1.38 2.53
N VAL A 115 -4.25 -0.83 3.30
CA VAL A 115 -4.46 0.36 4.10
C VAL A 115 -3.27 1.29 3.91
N GLY A 116 -3.52 2.59 3.95
CA GLY A 116 -2.48 3.58 3.76
C GLY A 116 -2.80 4.91 4.44
N TYR A 117 -1.80 5.77 4.45
CA TYR A 117 -1.89 7.18 4.78
C TYR A 117 -1.37 8.00 3.62
N HIS A 118 -1.98 9.15 3.39
CA HIS A 118 -1.60 10.12 2.37
C HIS A 118 -1.78 11.53 2.95
N SER A 119 -0.80 12.40 2.86
CA SER A 119 -0.84 13.71 3.55
C SER A 119 -1.98 14.63 3.11
N VAL A 120 -2.53 14.46 1.90
CA VAL A 120 -3.72 15.22 1.42
C VAL A 120 -5.03 14.44 1.54
N ARG A 121 -4.97 13.10 1.57
CA ARG A 121 -6.16 12.22 1.43
C ARG A 121 -6.44 11.41 2.69
N GLY A 122 -5.57 11.54 3.69
CA GLY A 122 -5.68 10.92 4.99
C GLY A 122 -5.53 9.42 4.97
N VAL A 123 -6.16 8.80 5.96
CA VAL A 123 -6.18 7.34 6.10
C VAL A 123 -7.14 6.75 5.07
N ASN A 124 -6.66 5.80 4.29
CA ASN A 124 -7.43 5.17 3.22
C ASN A 124 -7.38 3.64 3.28
N GLY A 125 -8.46 3.03 2.78
CA GLY A 125 -8.58 1.59 2.53
C GLY A 125 -8.60 1.32 1.03
N GLN A 126 -7.92 0.26 0.60
CA GLN A 126 -7.76 -0.13 -0.80
C GLN A 126 -8.40 -1.48 -1.08
N LEU A 127 -9.04 -1.59 -2.24
CA LEU A 127 -9.48 -2.86 -2.81
C LEU A 127 -8.95 -2.96 -4.24
N GLY A 128 -8.27 -4.07 -4.54
CA GLY A 128 -7.65 -4.22 -5.85
C GLY A 128 -7.64 -5.64 -6.40
N ILE A 129 -7.26 -5.72 -7.67
CA ILE A 129 -7.25 -6.93 -8.47
C ILE A 129 -5.89 -7.18 -9.14
N LYS A 130 -5.54 -8.45 -9.28
CA LYS A 130 -4.36 -8.99 -9.99
C LYS A 130 -4.81 -9.66 -11.28
N PHE A 131 -4.14 -9.39 -12.40
CA PHE A 131 -4.48 -9.89 -13.74
C PHE A 131 -3.61 -11.07 -14.19
#